data_AF-A0AA97K2B4-F1
#
_entry.id   AF-A0AA97K2B4-F1
#
_cell.length_a   1.000
_cell.length_b   1.000
_cell.length_c   1.000
_cell.angle_alpha   90.00
_cell.angle_beta   90.00
_cell.angle_gamma   90.00
#
_symmetry.space_group_name_H-M   'P 1'
#
loop_
_entity.id
_entity.type
_entity.pdbx_description
1 polymer ?
#
loop_
_entity_poly.entity_id
_entity_poly.type
_entity_poly.pdbx_seq_one_letter_code
_entity_poly.pdbx_strand_id
1 'polypeptide(L)'
;MEFGDILKVIGEFGRFQKWLVLLLCIPNFLTPFHLFGQVFIVMDVPHYCNTSRIRELNWNLTKEQALNLTIPRKPDGSLEECRMFTPVQGSLPSIRFNSTEKCQDGWVYPEELQPTLLTEFNLVCERKNLNDFSQSIFMAGVLAGALVFGPLSDRIGSRNMILLTLLLMGSFGLGAGFAPSLNVYIALRFIVGSAFAGMSISMAVLNSEWVGAAYRPFAIIMTYCCNSMGQMALAGLAYSIRDWRLYQIVGSAPALCLFFYIWVLPSSARWLVTRGKVVEAKKEIQRAARINKQSIPEELLNQLAPQKKGTSGSILHLLKKPHLRKITLIMAWVWQTSLGLCSMCSRIGGILAPLAGLLDEIHPAISMVLFGSTSLVGGILCFFLPETRNRDLQDDTTKASSSQLSNKAVNGGFGNGPVEEKDERWITEITKSTSL
;
A
#
# COMPACT_ATOMS: atom_id res chain seq x y z
N MET A 1 27.78 18.85 12.49
CA MET A 1 26.47 19.51 12.48
C MET A 1 25.46 18.58 11.85
N GLU A 2 24.31 18.40 12.47
CA GLU A 2 23.29 17.44 12.02
C GLU A 2 22.35 18.11 11.01
N PHE A 3 21.85 17.33 10.04
CA PHE A 3 20.94 17.85 9.01
C PHE A 3 19.65 18.46 9.60
N GLY A 4 19.22 17.99 10.78
CA GLY A 4 18.07 18.55 11.51
C GLY A 4 18.27 20.02 11.91
N ASP A 5 19.49 20.42 12.26
CA ASP A 5 19.80 21.82 12.62
C ASP A 5 19.62 22.76 11.43
N ILE A 6 19.94 22.27 10.22
CA ILE A 6 19.74 23.00 8.97
C ILE A 6 18.25 23.18 8.66
N LEU A 7 17.43 22.15 8.91
CA LEU A 7 15.98 22.26 8.74
C LEU A 7 15.36 23.27 9.72
N LYS A 8 15.88 23.38 10.95
CA LYS A 8 15.44 24.41 11.91
C LYS A 8 15.68 25.83 11.38
N VAL A 9 16.82 26.07 10.71
CA VAL A 9 17.14 27.37 10.09
C VAL A 9 16.30 27.64 8.84
N ILE A 10 16.05 26.64 7.99
CA ILE A 10 15.24 26.77 6.77
C ILE A 10 13.74 26.88 7.07
N GLY A 11 13.34 26.48 8.27
CA GLY A 11 11.96 26.32 8.69
C GLY A 11 11.53 24.86 8.59
N GLU A 12 11.08 24.30 9.71
CA GLU A 12 10.73 22.88 9.85
C GLU A 12 9.50 22.47 9.02
N PHE A 13 8.61 23.43 8.72
CA PHE A 13 7.42 23.21 7.87
C PHE A 13 7.06 24.47 7.06
N GLY A 14 8.04 24.97 6.31
CA GLY A 14 7.89 26.14 5.44
C GLY A 14 7.09 25.88 4.16
N ARG A 15 7.08 26.86 3.25
CA ARG A 15 6.35 26.79 1.97
C ARG A 15 6.83 25.64 1.10
N PHE A 16 8.14 25.41 1.05
CA PHE A 16 8.75 24.32 0.30
C PHE A 16 8.26 22.95 0.80
N GLN A 17 8.28 22.72 2.12
CA GLN A 17 7.82 21.47 2.72
C GLN A 17 6.33 21.25 2.48
N LYS A 18 5.49 22.27 2.65
CA LYS A 18 4.05 22.18 2.36
C LYS A 18 3.79 21.81 0.90
N TRP A 19 4.48 22.46 -0.04
CA TRP A 19 4.39 22.13 -1.46
C TRP A 19 4.86 20.70 -1.75
N LEU A 20 5.95 20.25 -1.14
CA LEU A 20 6.44 18.88 -1.27
C LEU A 20 5.41 17.86 -0.78
N VAL A 21 4.82 18.08 0.41
CA VAL A 21 3.79 17.20 0.96
C VAL A 21 2.58 17.13 0.04
N LEU A 22 2.08 18.28 -0.45
CA LEU A 22 0.97 18.33 -1.40
C LEU A 22 1.29 17.59 -2.71
N LEU A 23 2.51 17.72 -3.22
CA LEU A 23 2.96 16.97 -4.39
C LEU A 23 3.04 15.47 -4.12
N LEU A 24 3.41 15.04 -2.92
CA LEU A 24 3.41 13.61 -2.55
C LEU A 24 2.00 13.08 -2.29
N CYS A 25 0.99 13.93 -2.09
CA CYS A 25 -0.40 13.51 -1.90
C CYS A 25 -1.02 12.92 -3.17
N ILE A 26 -0.67 13.44 -4.36
CA ILE A 26 -1.23 12.98 -5.65
C ILE A 26 -0.90 11.49 -5.93
N PRO A 27 0.38 11.05 -5.93
CA PRO A 27 0.69 9.63 -6.06
C PRO A 27 0.10 8.78 -4.93
N ASN A 28 0.06 9.27 -3.68
CA ASN A 28 -0.60 8.55 -2.58
C ASN A 28 -2.10 8.35 -2.80
N PHE A 29 -2.78 9.28 -3.47
CA PHE A 29 -4.17 9.14 -3.88
C PHE A 29 -4.35 8.07 -4.97
N LEU A 30 -3.36 7.86 -5.84
CA LEU A 30 -3.42 6.88 -6.92
C LEU A 30 -3.01 5.46 -6.49
N THR A 31 -2.13 5.29 -5.49
CA THR A 31 -1.68 3.96 -5.06
C THR A 31 -2.79 2.96 -4.70
N PRO A 32 -3.93 3.36 -4.09
CA PRO A 32 -5.07 2.47 -3.86
C PRO A 32 -5.62 1.79 -5.11
N PHE A 33 -5.58 2.46 -6.26
CA PHE A 33 -6.12 1.95 -7.53
C PHE A 33 -5.39 0.67 -7.95
N HIS A 34 -4.10 0.57 -7.63
CA HIS A 34 -3.30 -0.61 -7.90
C HIS A 34 -3.38 -1.65 -6.78
N LEU A 35 -3.49 -1.23 -5.52
CA LEU A 35 -3.55 -2.15 -4.39
C LEU A 35 -4.90 -2.87 -4.31
N PHE A 36 -6.00 -2.12 -4.38
CA PHE A 36 -7.35 -2.64 -4.15
C PHE A 36 -8.15 -2.85 -5.44
N GLY A 37 -7.66 -2.38 -6.59
CA GLY A 37 -8.39 -2.41 -7.87
C GLY A 37 -8.92 -3.80 -8.23
N GLN A 38 -8.15 -4.87 -7.96
CA GLN A 38 -8.57 -6.23 -8.31
C GLN A 38 -9.83 -6.71 -7.54
N VAL A 39 -10.12 -6.16 -6.36
CA VAL A 39 -11.32 -6.55 -5.59
C VAL A 39 -12.60 -6.20 -6.36
N PHE A 40 -12.60 -5.10 -7.11
CA PHE A 40 -13.78 -4.63 -7.84
C PHE A 40 -13.99 -5.29 -9.21
N ILE A 41 -12.97 -5.96 -9.77
CA ILE A 41 -13.05 -6.61 -11.09
C ILE A 41 -13.29 -8.13 -11.00
N VAL A 42 -13.26 -8.69 -9.79
CA VAL A 42 -13.54 -10.10 -9.49
C VAL A 42 -14.83 -10.18 -8.67
N MET A 43 -15.92 -9.63 -9.22
CA MET A 43 -17.24 -9.76 -8.59
C MET A 43 -17.78 -11.16 -8.87
N ASP A 44 -18.32 -11.80 -7.84
CA ASP A 44 -19.00 -13.09 -8.00
C ASP A 44 -20.32 -12.85 -8.75
N VAL A 45 -20.57 -13.65 -9.77
CA VAL A 45 -21.73 -13.52 -10.63
C VAL A 45 -22.46 -14.86 -10.73
N PRO A 46 -23.80 -14.86 -10.82
CA PRO A 46 -24.53 -16.10 -11.04
C PRO A 46 -24.06 -16.72 -12.36
N HIS A 47 -23.74 -18.01 -12.33
CA HIS A 47 -23.21 -18.74 -13.47
C HIS A 47 -23.77 -20.16 -13.47
N TYR A 48 -23.82 -20.76 -14.66
CA TYR A 48 -24.30 -22.12 -14.84
C TYR A 48 -23.55 -22.82 -15.97
N CYS A 49 -23.55 -24.16 -15.97
CA CYS A 49 -22.89 -24.93 -17.01
C CYS A 49 -23.46 -24.58 -18.40
N ASN A 50 -22.59 -24.53 -19.40
CA ASN A 50 -23.00 -24.38 -20.78
C ASN A 50 -23.68 -25.65 -21.31
N THR A 51 -24.89 -25.51 -21.85
CA THR A 51 -25.74 -26.63 -22.31
C THR A 51 -25.95 -26.62 -23.84
N SER A 52 -25.16 -25.82 -24.57
CA SER A 52 -25.27 -25.64 -26.03
C SER A 52 -25.30 -26.97 -26.79
N ARG A 53 -24.42 -27.90 -26.43
CA ARG A 53 -24.32 -29.23 -27.05
C ARG A 53 -25.61 -30.04 -26.97
N ILE A 54 -26.36 -29.92 -25.89
CA ILE A 54 -27.64 -30.64 -25.70
C ILE A 54 -28.75 -29.98 -26.53
N ARG A 55 -28.68 -28.66 -26.70
CA ARG A 55 -29.58 -27.92 -27.60
C ARG A 55 -29.28 -28.19 -29.07
N GLU A 56 -28.03 -28.46 -29.44
CA GLU A 56 -27.67 -28.92 -30.79
C GLU A 56 -28.24 -30.32 -31.10
N LEU A 57 -28.26 -31.21 -30.11
CA LEU A 57 -28.87 -32.54 -30.23
C LEU A 57 -30.40 -32.49 -30.31
N ASN A 58 -31.04 -31.47 -29.74
CA ASN A 58 -32.49 -31.27 -29.78
C ASN A 58 -32.85 -29.79 -29.89
N TRP A 59 -32.91 -29.31 -31.13
CA TRP A 59 -33.15 -27.91 -31.49
C TRP A 59 -34.53 -27.35 -31.08
N ASN A 60 -35.46 -28.23 -30.68
CA ASN A 60 -36.83 -27.85 -30.31
C ASN A 60 -36.97 -27.45 -28.83
N LEU A 61 -35.89 -27.49 -28.04
CA LEU A 61 -35.88 -27.09 -26.62
C LEU A 61 -35.66 -25.59 -26.45
N THR A 62 -36.47 -24.96 -25.59
CA THR A 62 -36.21 -23.58 -25.15
C THR A 62 -35.04 -23.53 -24.16
N LYS A 63 -34.41 -22.35 -23.98
CA LYS A 63 -33.27 -22.13 -23.04
C LYS A 63 -33.63 -22.59 -21.62
N GLU A 64 -34.84 -22.28 -21.16
CA GLU A 64 -35.33 -22.66 -19.82
C GLU A 64 -35.59 -24.16 -19.68
N GLN A 65 -36.17 -24.80 -20.70
CA GLN A 65 -36.38 -26.25 -20.70
C GLN A 65 -35.05 -26.99 -20.70
N ALA A 66 -34.09 -26.52 -21.50
CA ALA A 66 -32.75 -27.08 -21.53
C ALA A 66 -32.09 -26.98 -20.14
N LEU A 67 -32.15 -25.82 -19.48
CA LEU A 67 -31.58 -25.63 -18.14
C LEU A 67 -32.23 -26.53 -17.09
N ASN A 68 -33.56 -26.64 -17.07
CA ASN A 68 -34.28 -27.49 -16.12
C ASN A 68 -33.99 -28.99 -16.30
N LEU A 69 -33.70 -29.44 -17.52
CA LEU A 69 -33.38 -30.84 -17.81
C LEU A 69 -31.93 -31.19 -17.49
N THR A 70 -31.02 -30.21 -17.62
CA THR A 70 -29.58 -30.48 -17.65
C THR A 70 -28.87 -30.03 -16.38
N ILE A 71 -29.45 -29.13 -15.60
CA ILE A 71 -28.83 -28.58 -14.41
C ILE A 71 -29.63 -28.98 -13.16
N PRO A 72 -28.97 -29.63 -12.17
CA PRO A 72 -29.60 -29.92 -10.88
C PRO A 72 -30.01 -28.65 -10.14
N ARG A 73 -31.06 -28.75 -9.31
CA ARG A 73 -31.48 -27.69 -8.41
C ARG A 73 -30.98 -27.95 -7.00
N LYS A 74 -30.53 -26.90 -6.34
CA LYS A 74 -30.23 -26.89 -4.91
C LYS A 74 -31.54 -27.02 -4.09
N PRO A 75 -31.45 -27.37 -2.79
CA PRO A 75 -32.64 -27.49 -1.93
C PRO A 75 -33.47 -26.21 -1.80
N ASP A 76 -32.87 -25.05 -2.04
CA ASP A 76 -33.51 -23.73 -2.04
C ASP A 76 -34.25 -23.41 -3.36
N GLY A 77 -34.21 -24.31 -4.34
CA GLY A 77 -34.84 -24.16 -5.66
C GLY A 77 -33.99 -23.42 -6.69
N SER A 78 -32.82 -22.89 -6.31
CA SER A 78 -31.86 -22.26 -7.21
C SER A 78 -31.11 -23.30 -8.05
N LEU A 79 -30.55 -22.89 -9.20
CA LEU A 79 -29.76 -23.78 -10.07
C LEU A 79 -28.39 -24.04 -9.45
N GLU A 80 -27.88 -25.26 -9.59
CA GLU A 80 -26.51 -25.59 -9.20
C GLU A 80 -25.51 -24.96 -10.19
N GLU A 81 -24.51 -24.20 -9.69
CA GLU A 81 -23.66 -23.41 -10.58
C GLU A 81 -22.53 -24.20 -11.25
N CYS A 82 -22.10 -25.31 -10.63
CA CYS A 82 -20.84 -25.99 -10.96
C CYS A 82 -20.98 -27.44 -11.44
N ARG A 83 -22.20 -27.98 -11.44
CA ARG A 83 -22.47 -29.36 -11.87
C ARG A 83 -23.63 -29.41 -12.84
N MET A 84 -23.56 -30.39 -13.74
CA MET A 84 -24.62 -30.70 -14.68
C MET A 84 -24.91 -32.19 -14.68
N PHE A 85 -26.08 -32.56 -15.16
CA PHE A 85 -26.44 -33.94 -15.37
C PHE A 85 -25.78 -34.50 -16.63
N THR A 86 -25.29 -35.74 -16.51
CA THR A 86 -24.77 -36.54 -17.63
C THR A 86 -25.93 -37.15 -18.42
N PRO A 87 -25.98 -36.97 -19.75
CA PRO A 87 -26.93 -37.69 -20.57
C PRO A 87 -26.55 -39.18 -20.61
N VAL A 88 -27.47 -40.06 -20.21
CA VAL A 88 -27.33 -41.50 -20.45
C VAL A 88 -27.44 -41.73 -21.95
N GLN A 89 -26.43 -42.37 -22.56
CA GLN A 89 -26.40 -42.67 -23.98
C GLN A 89 -27.65 -43.44 -24.41
N GLY A 90 -28.53 -42.77 -25.16
CA GLY A 90 -29.75 -43.32 -25.74
C GLY A 90 -30.30 -42.33 -26.76
N SER A 91 -30.70 -42.82 -27.93
CA SER A 91 -31.38 -42.03 -28.96
C SER A 91 -32.63 -41.35 -28.39
N LEU A 92 -32.92 -40.12 -28.83
CA LEU A 92 -34.16 -39.38 -28.52
C LEU A 92 -35.38 -40.33 -28.64
N PRO A 93 -36.34 -40.31 -27.68
CA PRO A 93 -36.78 -39.13 -26.92
C PRO A 93 -36.50 -39.18 -25.40
N SER A 94 -35.81 -40.19 -24.90
CA SER A 94 -35.67 -40.42 -23.45
C SER A 94 -34.22 -40.32 -22.98
N ILE A 95 -33.65 -39.11 -23.03
CA ILE A 95 -32.38 -38.84 -22.34
C ILE A 95 -32.67 -38.95 -20.84
N ARG A 96 -32.26 -40.06 -20.22
CA ARG A 96 -32.27 -40.20 -18.77
C ARG A 96 -31.01 -39.56 -18.21
N PHE A 97 -31.14 -38.89 -17.08
CA PHE A 97 -30.03 -38.24 -16.38
C PHE A 97 -29.85 -38.97 -15.05
N ASN A 98 -28.80 -39.79 -14.93
CA ASN A 98 -28.59 -40.64 -13.74
C ASN A 98 -27.48 -40.16 -12.82
N SER A 99 -26.49 -39.42 -13.34
CA SER A 99 -25.33 -38.96 -12.58
C SER A 99 -25.04 -37.48 -12.83
N THR A 100 -24.54 -36.80 -11.80
CA THR A 100 -24.02 -35.43 -11.91
C THR A 100 -22.52 -35.46 -12.19
N GLU A 101 -22.07 -34.59 -13.07
CA GLU A 101 -20.66 -34.35 -13.38
C GLU A 101 -20.33 -32.86 -13.34
N LYS A 102 -19.05 -32.54 -13.49
CA LYS A 102 -18.56 -31.15 -13.58
C LYS A 102 -18.87 -30.57 -14.96
N CYS A 103 -19.10 -29.26 -15.06
CA CYS A 103 -19.32 -28.60 -16.35
C CYS A 103 -18.17 -28.90 -17.33
N GLN A 104 -18.47 -29.45 -18.50
CA GLN A 104 -17.46 -29.76 -19.52
C GLN A 104 -17.29 -28.65 -20.56
N ASP A 105 -18.40 -28.02 -20.97
CA ASP A 105 -18.44 -27.10 -22.12
C ASP A 105 -18.35 -25.61 -21.71
N GLY A 106 -17.79 -25.33 -20.54
CA GLY A 106 -17.65 -23.98 -19.97
C GLY A 106 -18.89 -23.49 -19.22
N TRP A 107 -18.98 -22.17 -19.04
CA TRP A 107 -20.02 -21.52 -18.25
C TRP A 107 -20.74 -20.44 -19.04
N VAL A 108 -22.01 -20.21 -18.68
CA VAL A 108 -22.84 -19.14 -19.21
C VAL A 108 -23.12 -18.14 -18.09
N TYR A 109 -22.97 -16.86 -18.43
CA TYR A 109 -23.19 -15.73 -17.55
C TYR A 109 -24.39 -14.89 -18.05
N PRO A 110 -25.01 -14.06 -17.20
CA PRO A 110 -26.07 -13.15 -17.63
C PRO A 110 -25.60 -12.21 -18.75
N GLU A 111 -26.39 -12.13 -19.83
CA GLU A 111 -26.07 -11.34 -21.03
C GLU A 111 -26.08 -9.81 -20.77
N GLU A 112 -26.76 -9.38 -19.71
CA GLU A 112 -26.86 -7.97 -19.31
C GLU A 112 -25.57 -7.43 -18.66
N LEU A 113 -24.64 -8.33 -18.27
CA LEU A 113 -23.44 -7.95 -17.53
C LEU A 113 -22.26 -7.68 -18.46
N GLN A 114 -21.56 -6.56 -18.22
CA GLN A 114 -20.27 -6.29 -18.86
C GLN A 114 -19.23 -7.34 -18.42
N PRO A 115 -18.25 -7.68 -19.28
CA PRO A 115 -17.23 -8.65 -18.94
C PRO A 115 -16.43 -8.18 -17.73
N THR A 116 -16.18 -9.11 -16.82
CA THR A 116 -15.30 -8.98 -15.66
C THR A 116 -14.10 -9.90 -15.82
N LEU A 117 -13.05 -9.71 -15.00
CA LEU A 117 -11.87 -10.59 -15.02
C LEU A 117 -12.27 -12.06 -14.79
N LEU A 118 -13.27 -12.26 -13.93
CA LEU A 118 -13.81 -13.57 -13.58
C LEU A 118 -14.54 -14.22 -14.77
N THR A 119 -15.44 -13.49 -15.43
CA THR A 119 -16.23 -14.04 -16.55
C THR A 119 -15.38 -14.26 -17.79
N GLU A 120 -14.41 -13.38 -18.05
CA GLU A 120 -13.57 -13.48 -19.25
C GLU A 120 -12.60 -14.66 -19.17
N PHE A 121 -12.01 -14.92 -18.00
CA PHE A 121 -11.08 -16.04 -17.80
C PHE A 121 -11.72 -17.28 -17.15
N ASN A 122 -13.04 -17.30 -17.01
CA ASN A 122 -13.82 -18.40 -16.41
C ASN A 122 -13.28 -18.85 -15.04
N LEU A 123 -13.14 -17.90 -14.12
CA LEU A 123 -12.53 -18.10 -12.78
C LEU A 123 -13.58 -18.53 -11.75
N VAL A 124 -14.42 -19.49 -12.14
CA VAL A 124 -15.52 -20.03 -11.34
C VAL A 124 -15.28 -21.48 -10.96
N CYS A 125 -16.07 -22.01 -10.02
CA CYS A 125 -16.01 -23.40 -9.57
C CYS A 125 -14.59 -23.82 -9.15
N GLU A 126 -13.98 -24.79 -9.85
CA GLU A 126 -12.64 -25.31 -9.51
C GLU A 126 -11.54 -24.26 -9.66
N ARG A 127 -11.75 -23.29 -10.54
CA ARG A 127 -10.79 -22.22 -10.84
C ARG A 127 -10.98 -20.99 -9.96
N LYS A 128 -11.94 -21.00 -9.03
CA LYS A 128 -12.21 -19.89 -8.10
C LYS A 128 -10.96 -19.50 -7.29
N ASN A 129 -10.17 -20.48 -6.87
CA ASN A 129 -8.95 -20.26 -6.09
C ASN A 129 -7.88 -19.46 -6.84
N LEU A 130 -7.94 -19.37 -8.18
CA LEU A 130 -6.98 -18.59 -8.97
C LEU A 130 -7.13 -17.08 -8.75
N ASN A 131 -8.32 -16.61 -8.34
CA ASN A 131 -8.56 -15.22 -7.96
C ASN A 131 -7.75 -14.84 -6.72
N ASP A 132 -7.85 -15.66 -5.68
CA ASP A 132 -7.13 -15.48 -4.42
C ASP A 132 -5.62 -15.67 -4.61
N PHE A 133 -5.24 -16.60 -5.48
CA PHE A 133 -3.86 -16.79 -5.91
C PHE A 133 -3.28 -15.54 -6.60
N SER A 134 -4.05 -14.89 -7.48
CA SER A 134 -3.64 -13.64 -8.13
C SER A 134 -3.38 -12.52 -7.11
N GLN A 135 -4.24 -12.36 -6.09
CA GLN A 135 -3.99 -11.39 -5.02
C GLN A 135 -2.77 -11.74 -4.18
N SER A 136 -2.59 -13.03 -3.89
CA SER A 136 -1.43 -13.52 -3.14
C SER A 136 -0.12 -13.24 -3.88
N ILE A 137 -0.12 -13.38 -5.21
CA ILE A 137 1.04 -13.04 -6.06
C ILE A 137 1.32 -11.54 -6.04
N PHE A 138 0.30 -10.68 -6.04
CA PHE A 138 0.51 -9.25 -5.85
C PHE A 138 1.22 -8.97 -4.51
N MET A 139 0.77 -9.58 -3.42
CA MET A 139 1.40 -9.45 -2.09
C MET A 139 2.82 -10.04 -2.03
N ALA A 140 3.07 -11.16 -2.72
CA ALA A 140 4.42 -11.69 -2.91
C ALA A 140 5.31 -10.68 -3.67
N GLY A 141 4.74 -9.98 -4.66
CA GLY A 141 5.36 -8.85 -5.33
C GLY A 141 5.72 -7.72 -4.38
N VAL A 142 4.79 -7.33 -3.48
CA VAL A 142 5.04 -6.31 -2.44
C VAL A 142 6.21 -6.72 -1.53
N LEU A 143 6.26 -7.97 -1.08
CA LEU A 143 7.36 -8.50 -0.27
C LEU A 143 8.70 -8.44 -1.02
N ALA A 144 8.74 -8.97 -2.24
CA ALA A 144 9.94 -8.92 -3.07
C ALA A 144 10.39 -7.47 -3.34
N GLY A 145 9.44 -6.58 -3.61
CA GLY A 145 9.67 -5.15 -3.81
C GLY A 145 10.26 -4.48 -2.58
N ALA A 146 9.77 -4.77 -1.37
CA ALA A 146 10.32 -4.20 -0.14
C ALA A 146 11.78 -4.63 0.08
N LEU A 147 12.11 -5.90 -0.19
CA LEU A 147 13.46 -6.44 -0.03
C LEU A 147 14.45 -5.90 -1.08
N VAL A 148 13.99 -5.65 -2.31
CA VAL A 148 14.81 -5.17 -3.42
C VAL A 148 14.91 -3.64 -3.42
N PHE A 149 13.76 -2.96 -3.39
CA PHE A 149 13.69 -1.51 -3.53
C PHE A 149 14.02 -0.73 -2.27
N GLY A 150 13.99 -1.34 -1.07
CA GLY A 150 14.50 -0.71 0.14
C GLY A 150 16.00 -0.35 0.01
N PRO A 151 16.90 -1.35 -0.09
CA PRO A 151 18.34 -1.09 -0.29
C PRO A 151 18.65 -0.32 -1.58
N LEU A 152 17.83 -0.50 -2.62
CA LEU A 152 18.02 0.23 -3.87
C LEU A 152 17.64 1.71 -3.74
N SER A 153 16.65 2.05 -2.91
CA SER A 153 16.27 3.44 -2.61
C SER A 153 17.42 4.18 -1.95
N ASP A 154 18.12 3.53 -1.02
CA ASP A 154 19.32 4.09 -0.38
C ASP A 154 20.47 4.32 -1.38
N ARG A 155 20.52 3.53 -2.47
CA ARG A 155 21.57 3.64 -3.50
C ARG A 155 21.26 4.64 -4.59
N ILE A 156 20.04 4.67 -5.12
CA ILE A 156 19.67 5.53 -6.26
C ILE A 156 19.07 6.87 -5.77
N GLY A 157 18.60 6.92 -4.52
CA GLY A 157 17.96 8.05 -3.87
C GLY A 157 16.44 8.03 -4.05
N SER A 158 15.73 8.51 -3.03
CA SER A 158 14.26 8.45 -2.92
C SER A 158 13.54 9.09 -4.11
N ARG A 159 14.05 10.22 -4.64
CA ARG A 159 13.48 10.90 -5.83
C ARG A 159 13.46 9.97 -7.05
N ASN A 160 14.61 9.40 -7.40
CA ASN A 160 14.74 8.55 -8.57
C ASN A 160 13.97 7.24 -8.39
N MET A 161 13.89 6.73 -7.16
CA MET A 161 13.11 5.54 -6.85
C MET A 161 11.60 5.78 -7.00
N ILE A 162 11.09 6.94 -6.57
CA ILE A 162 9.69 7.34 -6.83
C ILE A 162 9.40 7.39 -8.34
N LEU A 163 10.30 7.99 -9.13
CA LEU A 163 10.12 8.07 -10.59
C LEU A 163 10.15 6.69 -11.26
N LEU A 164 11.10 5.83 -10.88
CA LEU A 164 11.19 4.46 -11.39
C LEU A 164 9.94 3.65 -11.05
N THR A 165 9.50 3.70 -9.80
CA THR A 165 8.33 2.94 -9.34
C THR A 165 7.02 3.49 -9.92
N LEU A 166 6.90 4.81 -10.13
CA LEU A 166 5.78 5.41 -10.89
C LEU A 166 5.72 4.89 -12.32
N LEU A 167 6.87 4.84 -13.01
CA LEU A 167 6.95 4.32 -14.36
C LEU A 167 6.54 2.85 -14.42
N LEU A 168 7.09 2.01 -13.53
CA LEU A 168 6.74 0.58 -13.46
C LEU A 168 5.26 0.38 -13.13
N MET A 169 4.74 1.10 -12.15
CA MET A 169 3.35 0.98 -11.73
C MET A 169 2.38 1.41 -12.83
N GLY A 170 2.66 2.52 -13.51
CA GLY A 170 1.85 3.02 -14.62
C GLY A 170 1.93 2.13 -15.87
N SER A 171 3.13 1.72 -16.30
CA SER A 171 3.29 0.96 -17.54
C SER A 171 2.75 -0.46 -17.42
N PHE A 172 3.11 -1.17 -16.33
CA PHE A 172 2.64 -2.53 -16.10
C PHE A 172 1.18 -2.56 -15.62
N GLY A 173 0.73 -1.51 -14.91
CA GLY A 173 -0.67 -1.33 -14.53
C GLY A 173 -1.59 -1.13 -15.74
N LEU A 174 -1.17 -0.32 -16.72
CA LEU A 174 -1.88 -0.20 -18.01
C LEU A 174 -1.82 -1.50 -18.81
N GLY A 175 -0.64 -2.11 -18.90
CA GLY A 175 -0.45 -3.38 -19.61
C GLY A 175 -1.37 -4.49 -19.07
N ALA A 176 -1.68 -4.49 -17.78
CA ALA A 176 -2.59 -5.45 -17.17
C ALA A 176 -4.01 -5.37 -17.73
N GLY A 177 -4.48 -4.19 -18.14
CA GLY A 177 -5.77 -4.02 -18.81
C GLY A 177 -5.83 -4.65 -20.21
N PHE A 178 -4.67 -4.83 -20.86
CA PHE A 178 -4.54 -5.48 -22.17
C PHE A 178 -4.09 -6.94 -22.08
N ALA A 179 -4.07 -7.54 -20.89
CA ALA A 179 -3.60 -8.90 -20.71
C ALA A 179 -4.49 -9.89 -21.50
N PRO A 180 -3.91 -10.71 -22.41
CA PRO A 180 -4.68 -11.67 -23.21
C PRO A 180 -4.95 -12.98 -22.45
N SER A 181 -4.27 -13.22 -21.33
CA SER A 181 -4.44 -14.41 -20.51
C SER A 181 -4.25 -14.09 -19.02
N LEU A 182 -4.83 -14.94 -18.16
CA LEU A 182 -4.72 -14.81 -16.72
C LEU A 182 -3.25 -14.84 -16.24
N ASN A 183 -2.40 -15.68 -16.84
CA ASN A 183 -0.99 -15.78 -16.45
C ASN A 183 -0.21 -14.49 -16.73
N VAL A 184 -0.47 -13.85 -17.86
CA VAL A 184 0.12 -12.55 -18.19
C VAL A 184 -0.37 -11.49 -17.21
N TYR A 185 -1.68 -11.46 -16.93
CA TYR A 185 -2.25 -10.55 -15.93
C TYR A 185 -1.57 -10.70 -14.56
N ILE A 186 -1.45 -11.93 -14.06
CA ILE A 186 -0.79 -12.26 -12.78
C ILE A 186 0.68 -11.81 -12.77
N ALA A 187 1.44 -12.07 -13.84
CA ALA A 187 2.83 -11.66 -13.94
C ALA A 187 3.00 -10.13 -13.91
N LEU A 188 2.13 -9.40 -14.62
CA LEU A 188 2.11 -7.93 -14.60
C LEU A 188 1.76 -7.41 -13.20
N ARG A 189 0.78 -8.04 -12.52
CA ARG A 189 0.39 -7.70 -11.14
C ARG A 189 1.51 -7.89 -10.14
N PHE A 190 2.34 -8.92 -10.30
CA PHE A 190 3.54 -9.11 -9.45
C PHE A 190 4.47 -7.90 -9.53
N ILE A 191 4.77 -7.42 -10.75
CA ILE A 191 5.65 -6.27 -11.00
C ILE A 191 5.05 -4.99 -10.41
N VAL A 192 3.74 -4.79 -10.60
CA VAL A 192 3.01 -3.65 -10.01
C VAL A 192 3.07 -3.70 -8.48
N GLY A 193 2.90 -4.88 -7.87
CA GLY A 193 3.04 -5.08 -6.42
C GLY A 193 4.44 -4.74 -5.91
N SER A 194 5.48 -5.16 -6.63
CA SER A 194 6.86 -4.76 -6.31
C SER A 194 7.06 -3.24 -6.40
N ALA A 195 6.56 -2.60 -7.46
CA ALA A 195 6.65 -1.15 -7.64
C ALA A 195 5.93 -0.39 -6.52
N PHE A 196 4.75 -0.85 -6.09
CA PHE A 196 4.00 -0.27 -4.99
C PHE A 196 4.81 -0.22 -3.68
N ALA A 197 5.55 -1.29 -3.35
CA ALA A 197 6.40 -1.32 -2.16
C ALA A 197 7.53 -0.28 -2.22
N GLY A 198 8.24 -0.22 -3.36
CA GLY A 198 9.33 0.75 -3.57
C GLY A 198 8.83 2.20 -3.52
N MET A 199 7.64 2.45 -4.07
CA MET A 199 6.99 3.76 -4.00
C MET A 199 6.68 4.14 -2.56
N SER A 200 6.01 3.27 -1.82
CA SER A 200 5.60 3.52 -0.43
C SER A 200 6.81 3.84 0.48
N ILE A 201 7.88 3.04 0.37
CA ILE A 201 9.13 3.27 1.12
C ILE A 201 9.74 4.62 0.76
N SER A 202 9.90 4.90 -0.53
CA SER A 202 10.62 6.09 -1.00
C SER A 202 9.87 7.39 -0.72
N MET A 203 8.53 7.34 -0.77
CA MET A 203 7.68 8.47 -0.43
C MET A 203 7.76 8.80 1.06
N ALA A 204 7.69 7.79 1.93
CA ALA A 204 7.85 7.98 3.37
C ALA A 204 9.22 8.58 3.71
N VAL A 205 10.29 8.06 3.09
CA VAL A 205 11.66 8.60 3.27
C VAL A 205 11.73 10.05 2.82
N LEU A 206 11.35 10.36 1.57
CA LEU A 206 11.46 11.73 1.04
C LEU A 206 10.63 12.74 1.84
N ASN A 207 9.46 12.34 2.33
CA ASN A 207 8.61 13.16 3.19
C ASN A 207 9.31 13.46 4.54
N SER A 208 9.78 12.41 5.22
CA SER A 208 10.45 12.53 6.53
C SER A 208 11.80 13.26 6.49
N GLU A 209 12.49 13.23 5.35
CA GLU A 209 13.81 13.85 5.21
C GLU A 209 13.73 15.37 5.03
N TRP A 210 12.66 15.90 4.43
CA TRP A 210 12.52 17.35 4.20
C TRP A 210 11.69 18.06 5.27
N VAL A 211 10.85 17.31 5.99
CA VAL A 211 10.00 17.83 7.06
C VAL A 211 10.74 17.72 8.40
N GLY A 212 10.76 18.82 9.16
CA GLY A 212 11.36 18.85 10.49
C GLY A 212 10.64 17.91 11.47
N ALA A 213 11.37 17.41 12.46
CA ALA A 213 10.94 16.32 13.34
C ALA A 213 9.55 16.55 13.97
N ALA A 214 9.27 17.78 14.42
CA ALA A 214 7.98 18.16 15.02
C ALA A 214 6.76 18.02 14.07
N TYR A 215 6.97 18.12 12.76
CA TYR A 215 5.88 18.10 11.76
C TYR A 215 5.84 16.80 10.93
N ARG A 216 6.78 15.87 11.12
CA ARG A 216 6.80 14.59 10.38
C ARG A 216 5.51 13.79 10.57
N PRO A 217 4.96 13.63 11.79
CA PRO A 217 3.69 12.91 11.97
C PRO A 217 2.56 13.55 11.16
N PHE A 218 2.44 14.87 11.21
CA PHE A 218 1.43 15.62 10.45
C PHE A 218 1.56 15.37 8.93
N ALA A 219 2.77 15.49 8.39
CA ALA A 219 3.02 15.31 6.97
C ALA A 219 2.75 13.87 6.50
N ILE A 220 2.99 12.87 7.35
CA ILE A 220 2.73 11.46 7.09
C ILE A 220 1.20 11.18 7.16
N ILE A 221 0.52 11.66 8.21
CA ILE A 221 -0.94 11.51 8.36
C ILE A 221 -1.67 12.10 7.14
N MET A 222 -1.25 13.29 6.69
CA MET A 222 -1.82 13.92 5.49
C MET A 222 -1.74 12.99 4.26
N THR A 223 -0.59 12.34 4.04
CA THR A 223 -0.44 11.40 2.92
C THR A 223 -1.33 10.17 3.05
N TYR A 224 -1.57 9.67 4.28
CA TYR A 224 -2.50 8.58 4.53
C TYR A 224 -3.96 8.99 4.30
N CYS A 225 -4.36 10.20 4.71
CA CYS A 225 -5.70 10.72 4.41
C CYS A 225 -5.95 10.77 2.89
N CYS A 226 -4.95 11.20 2.10
CA CYS A 226 -5.05 11.18 0.65
C CYS A 226 -5.16 9.76 0.07
N ASN A 227 -4.50 8.76 0.67
CA ASN A 227 -4.69 7.37 0.31
C ASN A 227 -6.14 6.89 0.57
N SER A 228 -6.73 7.23 1.72
CA SER A 228 -8.13 6.93 2.01
C SER A 228 -9.10 7.60 1.02
N MET A 229 -8.86 8.86 0.65
CA MET A 229 -9.62 9.53 -0.41
C MET A 229 -9.49 8.81 -1.75
N GLY A 230 -8.31 8.29 -2.07
CA GLY A 230 -8.07 7.47 -3.25
C GLY A 230 -8.86 6.16 -3.27
N GLN A 231 -8.96 5.49 -2.11
CA GLN A 231 -9.79 4.30 -1.95
C GLN A 231 -11.27 4.59 -2.19
N MET A 232 -11.79 5.71 -1.68
CA MET A 232 -13.17 6.15 -1.94
C MET A 232 -13.40 6.43 -3.43
N ALA A 233 -12.46 7.14 -4.07
CA ALA A 233 -12.53 7.45 -5.49
C ALA A 233 -12.50 6.19 -6.36
N LEU A 234 -11.72 5.17 -5.96
CA LEU A 234 -11.66 3.87 -6.62
C LEU A 234 -13.03 3.17 -6.62
N ALA A 235 -13.74 3.17 -5.49
CA ALA A 235 -15.08 2.60 -5.40
C ALA A 235 -16.07 3.34 -6.32
N GLY A 236 -15.99 4.68 -6.37
CA GLY A 236 -16.78 5.48 -7.32
C GLY A 236 -16.44 5.20 -8.79
N LEU A 237 -15.16 4.95 -9.10
CA LEU A 237 -14.72 4.54 -10.43
C LEU A 237 -15.30 3.16 -10.81
N ALA A 238 -15.31 2.21 -9.87
CA ALA A 238 -15.86 0.86 -10.09
C ALA A 238 -17.38 0.88 -10.30
N TYR A 239 -18.08 1.83 -9.68
CA TYR A 239 -19.51 2.05 -9.94
C TYR A 239 -19.75 2.56 -11.36
N SER A 240 -18.91 3.47 -11.83
CA SER A 240 -19.05 4.16 -13.12
C SER A 240 -18.60 3.30 -14.31
N ILE A 241 -17.55 2.49 -14.13
CA ILE A 241 -16.95 1.65 -15.18
C ILE A 241 -17.06 0.19 -14.77
N ARG A 242 -17.92 -0.56 -15.47
CA ARG A 242 -18.14 -1.99 -15.22
C ARG A 242 -17.25 -2.91 -16.05
N ASP A 243 -16.73 -2.43 -17.18
CA ASP A 243 -15.73 -3.15 -17.96
C ASP A 243 -14.39 -3.16 -17.19
N TRP A 244 -13.89 -4.36 -16.87
CA TRP A 244 -12.70 -4.48 -16.04
C TRP A 244 -11.41 -4.00 -16.74
N ARG A 245 -11.32 -4.13 -18.06
CA ARG A 245 -10.15 -3.71 -18.84
C ARG A 245 -10.06 -2.19 -18.85
N LEU A 246 -11.17 -1.53 -19.14
CA LEU A 246 -11.28 -0.07 -19.10
C LEU A 246 -11.06 0.46 -17.68
N TYR A 247 -11.64 -0.19 -16.67
CA TYR A 247 -11.43 0.17 -15.26
C TYR A 247 -9.93 0.11 -14.88
N GLN A 248 -9.22 -0.96 -15.27
CA GLN A 248 -7.80 -1.11 -15.02
C GLN A 248 -6.96 -0.03 -15.74
N ILE A 249 -7.32 0.30 -16.98
CA ILE A 249 -6.68 1.34 -17.79
C ILE A 249 -6.88 2.72 -17.18
N VAL A 250 -8.12 3.10 -16.90
CA VAL A 250 -8.46 4.42 -16.34
C VAL A 250 -7.86 4.59 -14.95
N GLY A 251 -7.82 3.53 -14.13
CA GLY A 251 -7.18 3.58 -12.82
C GLY A 251 -5.66 3.73 -12.86
N SER A 252 -5.00 3.21 -13.91
CA SER A 252 -3.54 3.22 -14.03
C SER A 252 -2.99 4.38 -14.88
N ALA A 253 -3.78 4.93 -15.81
CA ALA A 253 -3.35 5.99 -16.72
C ALA A 253 -2.85 7.27 -16.00
N PRO A 254 -3.49 7.76 -14.92
CA PRO A 254 -3.02 8.94 -14.21
C PRO A 254 -1.61 8.78 -13.64
N ALA A 255 -1.19 7.56 -13.27
CA ALA A 255 0.15 7.31 -12.74
C ALA A 255 1.25 7.56 -13.79
N LEU A 256 0.99 7.27 -15.07
CA LEU A 256 1.92 7.62 -16.16
C LEU A 256 1.97 9.12 -16.45
N CYS A 257 0.83 9.81 -16.32
CA CYS A 257 0.78 11.26 -16.48
C CYS A 257 1.66 11.98 -15.45
N LEU A 258 2.02 11.34 -14.33
CA LEU A 258 2.95 11.89 -13.34
C LEU A 258 4.42 11.92 -13.80
N PHE A 259 4.74 11.64 -15.08
CA PHE A 259 6.09 11.81 -15.62
C PHE A 259 6.69 13.21 -15.34
N PHE A 260 5.87 14.26 -15.28
CA PHE A 260 6.33 15.62 -14.95
C PHE A 260 7.01 15.74 -13.58
N TYR A 261 6.86 14.75 -12.69
CA TYR A 261 7.53 14.69 -11.39
C TYR A 261 9.06 14.71 -11.52
N ILE A 262 9.60 14.35 -12.70
CA ILE A 262 11.02 14.44 -12.99
C ILE A 262 11.57 15.86 -12.78
N TRP A 263 10.77 16.90 -13.05
CA TRP A 263 11.17 18.30 -12.90
C TRP A 263 10.80 18.90 -11.56
N VAL A 264 9.76 18.35 -10.91
CA VAL A 264 9.17 18.96 -9.72
C VAL A 264 9.78 18.41 -8.43
N LEU A 265 10.01 17.09 -8.33
CA LEU A 265 10.50 16.50 -7.08
C LEU A 265 11.94 16.91 -6.77
N PRO A 266 12.23 17.39 -5.56
CA PRO A 266 13.59 17.64 -5.10
C PRO A 266 14.31 16.33 -4.79
N SER A 267 15.63 16.32 -4.96
CA SER A 267 16.48 15.25 -4.42
C SER A 267 16.55 15.38 -2.89
N SER A 268 16.74 14.28 -2.17
CA SER A 268 16.97 14.33 -0.73
C SER A 268 18.32 14.97 -0.42
N ALA A 269 18.31 16.08 0.32
CA ALA A 269 19.54 16.76 0.72
C ALA A 269 20.35 15.90 1.71
N ARG A 270 19.69 15.17 2.62
CA ARG A 270 20.37 14.24 3.54
C ARG A 270 21.08 13.13 2.77
N TRP A 271 20.42 12.52 1.80
CA TRP A 271 21.01 11.49 0.94
C TRP A 271 22.18 12.03 0.10
N LEU A 272 22.08 13.26 -0.43
CA LEU A 272 23.18 13.86 -1.19
C LEU A 272 24.43 14.04 -0.33
N VAL A 273 24.27 14.47 0.93
CA VAL A 273 25.38 14.60 1.90
C VAL A 273 26.00 13.24 2.23
N THR A 274 25.20 12.19 2.46
CA THR A 274 25.72 10.84 2.75
C THR A 274 26.42 10.20 1.55
N ARG A 275 26.06 10.59 0.32
CA ARG A 275 26.74 10.19 -0.91
C ARG A 275 27.99 11.02 -1.23
N GLY A 276 28.30 12.05 -0.43
CA GLY A 276 29.43 12.95 -0.65
C GLY A 276 29.19 14.02 -1.72
N LYS A 277 27.96 14.13 -2.24
CA LYS A 277 27.56 15.13 -3.24
C LYS A 277 27.19 16.46 -2.58
N VAL A 278 28.13 17.02 -1.82
CA VAL A 278 27.88 18.20 -0.97
C VAL A 278 27.49 19.43 -1.80
N VAL A 279 28.07 19.62 -2.99
CA VAL A 279 27.73 20.75 -3.87
C VAL A 279 26.27 20.70 -4.33
N GLU A 280 25.80 19.52 -4.76
CA GLU A 280 24.39 19.31 -5.12
C GLU A 280 23.48 19.51 -3.90
N ALA A 281 23.89 19.02 -2.73
CA ALA A 281 23.13 19.19 -1.48
C ALA A 281 22.96 20.68 -1.12
N LYS A 282 24.04 21.48 -1.18
CA LYS A 282 23.99 22.92 -0.94
C LYS A 282 23.02 23.62 -1.89
N LYS A 283 23.02 23.23 -3.17
CA LYS A 283 22.09 23.80 -4.18
C LYS A 283 20.62 23.52 -3.85
N GLU A 284 20.28 22.29 -3.46
CA GLU A 284 18.90 21.95 -3.07
C GLU A 284 18.48 22.63 -1.76
N ILE A 285 19.37 22.70 -0.78
CA ILE A 285 19.17 23.41 0.48
C ILE A 285 18.91 24.91 0.23
N GLN A 286 19.73 25.56 -0.60
CA GLN A 286 19.54 26.96 -0.98
C GLN A 286 18.25 27.17 -1.78
N ARG A 287 17.84 26.21 -2.62
CA ARG A 287 16.54 26.26 -3.31
C ARG A 287 15.38 26.23 -2.29
N ALA A 288 15.43 25.33 -1.31
CA ALA A 288 14.42 25.24 -0.26
C ALA A 288 14.35 26.54 0.57
N ALA A 289 15.50 27.09 0.97
CA ALA A 289 15.58 28.35 1.71
C ALA A 289 15.01 29.54 0.93
N ARG A 290 15.33 29.68 -0.37
CA ARG A 290 14.75 30.72 -1.23
C ARG A 290 13.23 30.64 -1.29
N ILE A 291 12.67 29.44 -1.43
CA ILE A 291 11.21 29.24 -1.46
C ILE A 291 10.57 29.56 -0.09
N ASN A 292 11.27 29.24 1.00
CA ASN A 292 10.86 29.56 2.36
C ASN A 292 11.11 31.03 2.75
N LYS A 293 11.73 31.82 1.88
CA LYS A 293 12.17 33.21 2.16
C LYS A 293 13.09 33.31 3.37
N GLN A 294 13.94 32.31 3.57
CA GLN A 294 14.95 32.27 4.61
C GLN A 294 16.35 32.41 4.01
N SER A 295 17.25 33.09 4.71
CA SER A 295 18.66 33.18 4.35
C SER A 295 19.48 32.23 5.24
N ILE A 296 20.24 31.33 4.63
CA ILE A 296 21.13 30.42 5.35
C ILE A 296 22.52 31.07 5.44
N PRO A 297 23.12 31.19 6.65
CA PRO A 297 24.51 31.63 6.78
C PRO A 297 25.44 30.73 5.97
N GLU A 298 26.33 31.32 5.17
CA GLU A 298 27.29 30.54 4.36
C GLU A 298 28.20 29.65 5.21
N GLU A 299 28.47 30.07 6.44
CA GLU A 299 29.21 29.27 7.42
C GLU A 299 28.51 27.94 7.72
N LEU A 300 27.19 27.95 7.89
CA LEU A 300 26.37 26.75 8.11
C LEU A 300 26.44 25.80 6.90
N LEU A 301 26.42 26.36 5.69
CA LEU A 301 26.57 25.60 4.45
C LEU A 301 27.98 25.03 4.30
N ASN A 302 29.01 25.74 4.76
CA ASN A 302 30.40 25.29 4.66
C ASN A 302 30.76 24.22 5.69
N GLN A 303 30.03 24.16 6.81
CA GLN A 303 30.15 23.10 7.82
C GLN A 303 29.50 21.77 7.41
N LEU A 304 28.75 21.72 6.29
CA LEU A 304 28.26 20.46 5.71
C LEU A 304 29.43 19.60 5.22
N ALA A 305 29.83 18.64 6.05
CA ALA A 305 30.81 17.63 5.69
C ALA A 305 30.12 16.34 5.21
N PRO A 306 30.75 15.57 4.30
CA PRO A 306 30.33 14.20 4.02
C PRO A 306 30.29 13.40 5.32
N GLN A 307 29.17 12.74 5.61
CA GLN A 307 29.13 11.75 6.69
C GLN A 307 30.17 10.67 6.40
N LYS A 308 31.07 10.39 7.36
CA LYS A 308 32.07 9.31 7.22
C LYS A 308 31.30 8.00 6.95
N LYS A 309 31.49 7.41 5.77
CA LYS A 309 30.94 6.08 5.46
C LYS A 309 31.47 5.10 6.51
N GLY A 310 30.60 4.67 7.43
CA GLY A 310 30.81 3.40 8.11
C GLY A 310 30.95 2.29 7.06
N THR A 311 31.59 1.18 7.40
CA THR A 311 31.66 0.01 6.52
C THR A 311 30.25 -0.31 6.02
N SER A 312 30.08 -0.47 4.71
CA SER A 312 28.80 -0.78 4.08
C SER A 312 28.30 -2.13 4.61
N GLY A 313 27.59 -2.11 5.73
CA GLY A 313 27.13 -3.30 6.42
C GLY A 313 25.98 -3.94 5.65
N SER A 314 26.06 -5.23 5.41
CA SER A 314 24.88 -6.04 5.08
C SER A 314 23.87 -5.97 6.24
N ILE A 315 22.58 -6.18 5.96
CA ILE A 315 21.50 -6.27 6.98
C ILE A 315 21.90 -7.22 8.12
N LEU A 316 22.68 -8.27 7.81
CA LEU A 316 23.22 -9.21 8.79
C LEU A 316 24.09 -8.55 9.89
N HIS A 317 24.68 -7.39 9.62
CA HIS A 317 25.50 -6.66 10.58
C HIS A 317 24.65 -6.01 11.70
N LEU A 318 23.37 -5.71 11.43
CA LEU A 318 22.42 -5.25 12.45
C LEU A 318 22.22 -6.32 13.52
N LEU A 319 22.22 -7.60 13.12
CA LEU A 319 22.05 -8.74 14.03
C LEU A 319 23.35 -9.14 14.75
N LYS A 320 24.52 -8.78 14.20
CA LYS A 320 25.83 -9.12 14.80
C LYS A 320 26.19 -8.26 16.00
N LYS A 321 25.83 -6.97 16.01
CA LYS A 321 26.14 -6.07 17.13
C LYS A 321 25.04 -6.15 18.20
N PRO A 322 25.36 -6.46 19.47
CA PRO A 322 24.34 -6.72 20.51
C PRO A 322 23.43 -5.51 20.78
N HIS A 323 23.98 -4.29 20.74
CA HIS A 323 23.21 -3.06 20.90
C HIS A 323 22.23 -2.82 19.74
N LEU A 324 22.69 -2.93 18.49
CA LEU A 324 21.84 -2.76 17.30
C LEU A 324 20.80 -3.88 17.20
N ARG A 325 21.15 -5.11 17.61
CA ARG A 325 20.22 -6.23 17.69
C ARG A 325 19.10 -5.93 18.69
N LYS A 326 19.42 -5.41 19.88
CA LYS A 326 18.43 -5.03 20.90
C LYS A 326 17.48 -3.95 20.35
N ILE A 327 18.01 -2.89 19.74
CA ILE A 327 17.17 -1.83 19.12
C ILE A 327 16.29 -2.42 18.00
N THR A 328 16.87 -3.23 17.11
CA THR A 328 16.11 -3.84 16.01
C THR A 328 14.99 -4.74 16.52
N LEU A 329 15.22 -5.54 17.56
CA LEU A 329 14.21 -6.38 18.18
C LEU A 329 13.12 -5.57 18.88
N ILE A 330 13.47 -4.50 19.59
CA ILE A 330 12.50 -3.60 20.22
C ILE A 330 11.63 -2.94 19.15
N MET A 331 12.23 -2.39 18.09
CA MET A 331 11.50 -1.75 17.00
C MET A 331 10.61 -2.76 16.25
N ALA A 332 11.09 -3.97 16.01
CA ALA A 332 10.30 -5.04 15.41
C ALA A 332 9.11 -5.44 16.30
N TRP A 333 9.32 -5.52 17.61
CA TRP A 333 8.26 -5.83 18.56
C TRP A 333 7.21 -4.72 18.62
N VAL A 334 7.64 -3.46 18.76
CA VAL A 334 6.76 -2.27 18.73
C VAL A 334 5.96 -2.20 17.44
N TRP A 335 6.58 -2.50 16.30
CA TRP A 335 5.89 -2.54 15.02
C TRP A 335 4.85 -3.67 14.97
N GLN A 336 5.20 -4.86 15.48
CA GLN A 336 4.29 -6.00 15.52
C GLN A 336 3.10 -5.78 16.47
N THR A 337 3.30 -5.17 17.64
CA THR A 337 2.20 -4.81 18.54
C THR A 337 1.32 -3.71 17.94
N SER A 338 1.90 -2.72 17.26
CA SER A 338 1.15 -1.68 16.55
C SER A 338 0.27 -2.28 15.45
N LEU A 339 0.81 -3.19 14.63
CA LEU A 339 0.05 -3.91 13.61
C LEU A 339 -1.02 -4.82 14.22
N GLY A 340 -0.71 -5.48 15.36
CA GLY A 340 -1.66 -6.29 16.11
C GLY A 340 -2.85 -5.46 16.60
N LEU A 341 -2.60 -4.28 17.17
CA LEU A 341 -3.63 -3.35 17.61
C LEU A 341 -4.48 -2.86 16.44
N CYS A 342 -3.86 -2.47 15.32
CA CYS A 342 -4.57 -2.11 14.10
C CYS A 342 -5.47 -3.26 13.60
N SER A 343 -4.95 -4.50 13.62
CA SER A 343 -5.72 -5.68 13.25
C SER A 343 -6.90 -5.90 14.20
N MET A 344 -6.76 -5.67 15.50
CA MET A 344 -7.89 -5.80 16.45
C MET A 344 -8.96 -4.74 16.16
N CYS A 345 -8.58 -3.49 15.92
CA CYS A 345 -9.51 -2.44 15.52
C CYS A 345 -10.22 -2.79 14.19
N SER A 346 -9.51 -3.38 13.22
CA SER A 346 -10.11 -3.79 11.94
C SER A 346 -11.20 -4.86 12.09
N ARG A 347 -11.17 -5.67 13.15
CA ARG A 347 -12.21 -6.68 13.43
C ARG A 347 -13.55 -6.05 13.76
N ILE A 348 -13.57 -4.85 14.34
CA ILE A 348 -14.81 -4.09 14.56
C ILE A 348 -15.48 -3.82 13.21
N GLY A 349 -14.70 -3.42 12.19
CA GLY A 349 -15.19 -3.26 10.82
C GLY A 349 -15.75 -4.55 10.25
N GLY A 350 -15.09 -5.68 10.47
CA GLY A 350 -15.57 -7.00 10.05
C GLY A 350 -16.88 -7.43 10.72
N ILE A 351 -17.05 -7.12 12.01
CA ILE A 351 -18.30 -7.38 12.76
C ILE A 351 -19.45 -6.51 12.23
N LEU A 352 -19.15 -5.28 11.80
CA LEU A 352 -20.12 -4.36 11.22
C LEU A 352 -20.41 -4.61 9.73
N ALA A 353 -19.61 -5.42 9.03
CA ALA A 353 -19.75 -5.65 7.59
C ALA A 353 -21.13 -6.23 7.17
N PRO A 354 -21.75 -7.17 7.90
CA PRO A 354 -23.10 -7.65 7.56
C PRO A 354 -24.17 -6.56 7.66
N LEU A 355 -24.00 -5.59 8.58
CA LEU A 355 -24.90 -4.44 8.67
C LEU A 355 -24.76 -3.53 7.44
N ALA A 356 -23.56 -3.37 6.89
CA ALA A 356 -23.38 -2.63 5.64
C ALA A 356 -24.09 -3.31 4.44
N GLY A 357 -24.13 -4.64 4.39
CA GLY A 357 -24.89 -5.38 3.37
C GLY A 357 -26.39 -5.10 3.40
N LEU A 358 -26.97 -4.85 4.59
CA LEU A 358 -28.36 -4.40 4.73
C LEU A 358 -28.56 -2.97 4.21
N LEU A 359 -27.53 -2.11 4.29
CA LEU A 359 -27.59 -0.75 3.74
C LEU A 359 -27.48 -0.72 2.20
N ASP A 360 -26.82 -1.73 1.61
CA ASP A 360 -26.73 -1.88 0.15
C ASP A 360 -28.08 -2.16 -0.51
N GLU A 361 -29.05 -2.73 0.22
CA GLU A 361 -30.43 -2.89 -0.28
C GLU A 361 -31.16 -1.54 -0.43
N ILE A 362 -30.76 -0.51 0.33
CA ILE A 362 -31.35 0.84 0.25
C ILE A 362 -30.69 1.64 -0.88
N HIS A 363 -29.36 1.75 -0.84
CA HIS A 363 -28.60 2.41 -1.90
C HIS A 363 -27.11 2.03 -1.85
N PRO A 364 -26.49 1.55 -2.95
CA PRO A 364 -25.13 1.01 -2.98
C PRO A 364 -24.03 2.04 -2.62
N ALA A 365 -24.31 3.33 -2.76
CA ALA A 365 -23.34 4.38 -2.41
C ALA A 365 -23.20 4.61 -0.89
N ILE A 366 -24.16 4.20 -0.06
CA ILE A 366 -24.15 4.52 1.37
C ILE A 366 -22.99 3.81 2.08
N SER A 367 -22.81 2.51 1.80
CA SER A 367 -21.71 1.72 2.36
C SER A 367 -20.35 2.29 1.95
N MET A 368 -20.19 2.72 0.69
CA MET A 368 -18.95 3.35 0.21
C MET A 368 -18.64 4.65 0.98
N VAL A 369 -19.64 5.50 1.21
CA VAL A 369 -19.48 6.76 1.96
C VAL A 369 -19.17 6.48 3.43
N LEU A 370 -19.78 5.46 4.03
CA LEU A 370 -19.60 5.12 5.44
C LEU A 370 -18.18 4.59 5.73
N PHE A 371 -17.65 3.67 4.90
CA PHE A 371 -16.27 3.19 5.03
C PHE A 371 -15.24 4.27 4.69
N GLY A 372 -15.54 5.13 3.71
CA GLY A 372 -14.69 6.26 3.35
C GLY A 372 -14.59 7.32 4.45
N SER A 373 -15.74 7.74 4.98
CA SER A 373 -15.82 8.78 6.03
C SER A 373 -15.19 8.33 7.35
N THR A 374 -15.36 7.07 7.75
CA THR A 374 -14.72 6.53 8.97
C THR A 374 -13.19 6.60 8.88
N SER A 375 -12.62 6.30 7.71
CA SER A 375 -11.17 6.42 7.46
C SER A 375 -10.70 7.88 7.55
N LEU A 376 -11.47 8.83 6.98
CA LEU A 376 -11.18 10.26 7.06
C LEU A 376 -11.28 10.79 8.50
N VAL A 377 -12.31 10.40 9.25
CA VAL A 377 -12.46 10.77 10.66
C VAL A 377 -11.29 10.24 11.48
N GLY A 378 -10.86 8.99 11.25
CA GLY A 378 -9.66 8.44 11.87
C GLY A 378 -8.41 9.28 11.59
N GLY A 379 -8.17 9.62 10.33
CA GLY A 379 -7.06 10.49 9.92
C GLY A 379 -7.12 11.89 10.56
N ILE A 380 -8.33 12.47 10.67
CA ILE A 380 -8.54 13.76 11.35
C ILE A 380 -8.27 13.66 12.85
N LEU A 381 -8.73 12.59 13.50
CA LEU A 381 -8.50 12.36 14.93
C LEU A 381 -7.02 12.20 15.26
N CYS A 382 -6.22 11.62 14.36
CA CYS A 382 -4.77 11.56 14.52
C CYS A 382 -4.11 12.94 14.65
N PHE A 383 -4.70 14.01 14.11
CA PHE A 383 -4.18 15.37 14.29
C PHE A 383 -4.38 15.91 15.71
N PHE A 384 -5.32 15.35 16.48
CA PHE A 384 -5.60 15.79 17.85
C PHE A 384 -4.80 15.02 18.91
N LEU A 385 -3.97 14.06 18.50
CA LEU A 385 -3.17 13.28 19.44
C LEU A 385 -2.16 14.18 20.17
N PRO A 386 -2.19 14.24 21.52
CA PRO A 386 -1.32 15.12 22.31
C PRO A 386 0.17 14.79 22.13
N GLU A 387 0.51 13.54 21.81
CA GLU A 387 1.87 13.08 21.45
C GLU A 387 2.43 13.78 20.21
N THR A 388 1.56 14.27 19.31
CA THR A 388 1.95 14.99 18.08
C THR A 388 1.92 16.51 18.23
N ARG A 389 1.44 17.03 19.37
CA ARG A 389 1.27 18.47 19.60
C ARG A 389 2.47 19.05 20.35
N ASN A 390 3.35 19.74 19.64
CA ASN A 390 4.45 20.56 20.19
C ASN A 390 5.48 19.81 21.06
N ARG A 391 5.79 18.54 20.76
CA ARG A 391 6.95 17.86 21.34
C ARG A 391 7.98 17.53 20.27
N ASP A 392 9.22 17.97 20.49
CA ASP A 392 10.36 17.60 19.64
C ASP A 392 10.62 16.10 19.80
N LEU A 393 10.40 15.34 18.72
CA LEU A 393 10.84 13.96 18.64
C LEU A 393 12.38 13.96 18.63
N GLN A 394 13.00 13.26 19.59
CA GLN A 394 14.45 13.13 19.63
C GLN A 394 14.90 12.25 18.45
N ASP A 395 15.61 12.86 17.50
CA ASP A 395 16.12 12.18 16.31
C ASP A 395 17.29 11.22 16.61
N ASP A 396 17.94 11.33 17.77
CA ASP A 396 19.10 10.53 18.14
C ASP A 396 19.18 10.19 19.64
N THR A 397 19.66 8.98 19.94
CA THR A 397 19.98 8.51 21.30
C THR A 397 21.21 9.22 21.91
N THR A 398 22.00 9.94 21.12
CA THR A 398 23.24 10.60 21.55
C THR A 398 23.02 11.89 22.35
N LYS A 399 21.92 12.64 22.12
CA LYS A 399 21.60 13.83 22.93
C LYS A 399 21.17 13.46 24.35
N ALA A 400 20.59 12.26 24.54
CA ALA A 400 20.39 11.69 25.86
C ALA A 400 21.73 11.42 26.57
N SER A 401 22.77 10.96 25.85
CA SER A 401 24.11 10.75 26.41
C SER A 401 24.82 12.08 26.75
N SER A 402 24.74 13.10 25.89
CA SER A 402 25.45 14.38 26.12
C SER A 402 24.81 15.24 27.22
N SER A 403 23.49 15.24 27.34
CA SER A 403 22.77 15.90 28.44
C SER A 403 23.06 15.25 29.80
N GLN A 404 23.26 13.93 29.83
CA GLN A 404 23.69 13.23 31.04
C GLN A 404 25.17 13.44 31.38
N LEU A 405 26.05 13.59 30.38
CA LEU A 405 27.46 13.96 30.58
C LEU A 405 27.62 15.40 31.11
N SER A 406 26.83 16.35 30.60
CA SER A 406 26.82 17.74 31.09
C SER A 406 26.31 17.84 32.53
N ASN A 407 25.27 17.08 32.90
CA ASN A 407 24.77 17.02 34.27
C ASN A 407 25.74 16.31 35.25
N LYS A 408 26.63 15.43 34.75
CA LYS A 408 27.72 14.82 35.54
C LYS A 408 28.88 15.79 35.78
N ALA A 409 29.23 16.61 34.78
CA ALA A 409 30.31 17.59 34.91
C ALA A 409 29.97 18.74 35.87
N VAL A 410 28.69 19.07 36.04
CA VAL A 410 28.22 20.12 36.96
C VAL A 410 28.06 19.62 38.40
N ASN A 411 27.88 18.31 38.64
CA ASN A 411 27.52 17.76 39.96
C ASN A 411 28.49 16.72 40.55
N GLY A 412 29.69 16.51 40.00
CA GLY A 412 30.57 15.43 40.46
C GLY A 412 32.05 15.81 40.51
N GLY A 413 32.51 16.21 41.70
CA GLY A 413 33.92 16.18 42.06
C GLY A 413 34.50 14.76 41.99
N PHE A 414 35.81 14.69 41.75
CA PHE A 414 36.62 13.48 41.61
C PHE A 414 36.25 12.37 42.62
N GLY A 415 35.93 11.19 42.09
CA GLY A 415 35.79 9.95 42.85
C GLY A 415 35.90 8.73 41.93
N ASN A 416 37.02 8.01 42.04
CA ASN A 416 37.26 6.75 41.33
C ASN A 416 36.41 5.62 41.94
N GLY A 417 35.51 5.04 41.14
CA GLY A 417 34.75 3.83 41.45
C GLY A 417 34.28 3.16 40.15
N PRO A 418 34.06 1.83 40.12
CA PRO A 418 33.89 1.06 38.90
C PRO A 418 32.60 1.44 38.17
N VAL A 419 32.69 1.52 36.84
CA VAL A 419 31.61 1.91 35.93
C VAL A 419 30.63 0.74 35.77
N GLU A 420 29.54 0.75 36.53
CA GLU A 420 28.41 -0.18 36.37
C GLU A 420 27.17 0.55 35.81
N GLU A 421 26.74 0.06 34.64
CA GLU A 421 25.40 0.01 34.04
C GLU A 421 24.32 1.00 34.55
N LYS A 422 24.20 2.16 33.89
CA LYS A 422 23.05 3.09 34.04
C LYS A 422 22.66 3.73 32.70
N ASP A 423 22.29 2.92 31.71
CA ASP A 423 21.94 3.39 30.34
C ASP A 423 20.48 3.13 29.91
N GLU A 424 19.60 2.67 30.80
CA GLU A 424 18.25 2.20 30.41
C GLU A 424 17.06 3.11 30.75
N ARG A 425 17.31 4.34 31.23
CA ARG A 425 16.23 5.22 31.74
C ARG A 425 15.20 5.65 30.68
N TRP A 426 15.61 5.76 29.42
CA TRP A 426 14.71 6.10 28.30
C TRP A 426 13.86 4.90 27.84
N ILE A 427 14.33 3.66 28.07
CA ILE A 427 13.57 2.44 27.77
C ILE A 427 12.37 2.35 28.71
N THR A 428 12.52 2.76 29.97
CA THR A 428 11.44 2.79 30.96
C THR A 428 10.36 3.83 30.64
N GLU A 429 10.72 4.93 29.97
CA GLU A 429 9.74 5.94 29.50
C GLU A 429 8.93 5.46 28.30
N ILE A 430 9.54 4.73 27.37
CA ILE A 430 8.82 4.11 26.24
C ILE A 430 7.81 3.08 26.76
N THR A 431 8.20 2.22 27.71
CA THR A 431 7.29 1.22 28.29
C THR A 431 6.13 1.86 29.06
N LYS A 432 6.35 3.01 29.72
CA LYS A 432 5.29 3.78 30.40
C LYS A 432 4.32 4.47 29.44
N SER A 433 4.74 4.84 28.24
CA SER A 433 3.86 5.44 27.22
C SER A 433 2.92 4.41 26.56
N THR A 434 3.29 3.12 26.58
CA THR A 434 2.46 2.00 26.09
C THR A 434 1.52 1.39 27.13
N SER A 435 1.55 1.88 28.37
CA SER A 435 0.61 1.49 29.43
C SER A 435 -0.41 2.60 29.66
N LEU A 436 -1.26 2.87 28.67
CA LEU A 436 -2.55 3.56 28.83
C LEU A 436 -3.57 2.93 27.89
#